data_AF-A0A3D1HM89-F1
#
_entry.id   AF-A0A3D1HM89-F1
#
_cell.length_a   1.000
_cell.length_b   1.000
_cell.length_c   1.000
_cell.angle_alpha   90.00
_cell.angle_beta   90.00
_cell.angle_gamma   90.00
#
_symmetry.space_group_name_H-M   'P 1'
#
loop_
_entity.id
_entity.type
_entity.pdbx_description
1 polymer ?
#
loop_
_entity_poly.entity_id
_entity_poly.type
_entity_poly.pdbx_seq_one_letter_code
_entity_poly.pdbx_strand_id
1 'polypeptide(L)'
;MTPKQAHDITRDNAGNAIGQATGNVKTATDAGPAGTSYQLSADLLATRTTGQWHDGTGPATGITSIEIDSRKCCAGSLFIALPGATADGHEFIGAAARNGAVAALVTKPDANIALPQLVVTDVA
;
A
#
# COMPACT_ATOMS: atom_id res chain seq x y z
N MET A 1 -47.28 -26.95 -35.00
CA MET A 1 -46.62 -26.50 -36.24
C MET A 1 -46.41 -25.00 -36.07
N THR A 2 -45.25 -24.62 -35.54
CA THR A 2 -44.76 -23.24 -35.35
C THR A 2 -43.23 -23.33 -35.24
N PRO A 3 -42.48 -22.36 -35.79
CA PRO A 3 -41.10 -22.59 -36.23
C PRO A 3 -40.03 -22.38 -35.17
N LYS A 4 -38.91 -23.06 -35.41
CA LYS A 4 -37.57 -22.94 -34.81
C LYS A 4 -36.83 -21.76 -35.45
N GLN A 5 -36.34 -20.80 -34.66
CA GLN A 5 -35.24 -19.88 -35.01
C GLN A 5 -34.43 -19.59 -33.73
N ALA A 6 -33.21 -20.13 -33.61
CA ALA A 6 -31.92 -19.54 -34.00
C ALA A 6 -31.46 -18.50 -32.94
N HIS A 7 -30.60 -18.91 -32.00
CA HIS A 7 -29.15 -18.65 -32.03
C HIS A 7 -28.84 -17.18 -32.37
N ASP A 8 -28.69 -16.34 -31.34
CA ASP A 8 -27.52 -15.47 -31.32
C ASP A 8 -27.10 -15.14 -29.88
N ILE A 9 -25.80 -15.23 -29.66
CA ILE A 9 -25.08 -15.06 -28.39
C ILE A 9 -24.16 -13.87 -28.57
N THR A 10 -24.62 -12.66 -28.30
CA THR A 10 -23.71 -11.51 -28.24
C THR A 10 -22.94 -11.54 -26.92
N ARG A 11 -21.78 -12.22 -26.92
CA ARG A 11 -20.71 -12.03 -25.95
C ARG A 11 -19.85 -10.85 -26.41
N ASP A 12 -19.38 -10.02 -25.49
CA ASP A 12 -18.28 -9.09 -25.78
C ASP A 12 -16.98 -9.87 -26.05
N ASN A 13 -16.03 -9.24 -26.74
CA ASN A 13 -14.82 -9.91 -27.22
C ASN A 13 -13.69 -10.01 -26.16
N ALA A 14 -14.00 -9.75 -24.88
CA ALA A 14 -12.98 -9.64 -23.83
C ALA A 14 -13.31 -10.36 -22.51
N GLY A 15 -14.54 -10.84 -22.30
CA GLY A 15 -14.85 -11.77 -21.20
C GLY A 15 -14.60 -11.24 -19.78
N ASN A 16 -14.56 -9.92 -19.58
CA ASN A 16 -14.34 -9.33 -18.25
C ASN A 16 -15.64 -8.77 -17.66
N ALA A 17 -15.94 -9.16 -16.42
CA ALA A 17 -17.12 -8.73 -15.71
C ALA A 17 -17.11 -7.22 -15.43
N ILE A 18 -18.22 -6.57 -15.75
CA ILE A 18 -18.60 -5.23 -15.31
C ILE A 18 -18.69 -5.16 -13.78
N GLY A 19 -17.75 -4.45 -13.16
CA GLY A 19 -17.75 -4.26 -11.72
C GLY A 19 -16.80 -3.15 -11.30
N GLN A 20 -17.15 -1.90 -11.64
CA GLN A 20 -16.53 -0.77 -10.95
C GLN A 20 -16.99 -0.80 -9.49
N ALA A 21 -16.13 -1.34 -8.62
CA ALA A 21 -16.24 -1.12 -7.19
C ALA A 21 -15.81 0.32 -6.91
N THR A 22 -16.76 1.25 -7.00
CA THR A 22 -16.69 2.55 -6.32
C THR A 22 -16.73 2.26 -4.82
N GLY A 23 -15.57 1.90 -4.26
CA GLY A 23 -15.39 1.69 -2.83
C GLY A 23 -15.36 3.04 -2.12
N ASN A 24 -16.39 3.30 -1.32
CA ASN A 24 -16.49 4.48 -0.46
C ASN A 24 -15.19 4.74 0.31
N VAL A 25 -14.53 5.86 0.05
CA VAL A 25 -13.48 6.39 0.92
C VAL A 25 -14.14 6.80 2.24
N LYS A 26 -14.08 5.92 3.25
CA LYS A 26 -14.44 6.26 4.62
C LYS A 26 -13.23 6.96 5.26
N THR A 27 -13.12 8.27 5.08
CA THR A 27 -12.27 9.11 5.96
C THR A 27 -12.96 9.23 7.32
N ALA A 28 -12.68 8.30 8.24
CA ALA A 28 -13.06 8.48 9.64
C ALA A 28 -11.97 9.31 10.33
N THR A 29 -12.17 10.63 10.35
CA THR A 29 -11.37 11.58 11.12
C THR A 29 -12.18 12.00 12.35
N ASP A 30 -11.85 11.47 13.53
CA ASP A 30 -12.16 12.11 14.83
C ASP A 30 -11.30 11.51 15.96
N ALA A 31 -10.46 12.34 16.58
CA ALA A 31 -10.34 12.45 18.04
C ALA A 31 -9.55 13.73 18.40
N GLY A 32 -10.19 14.61 19.18
CA GLY A 32 -9.69 15.90 19.69
C GLY A 32 -8.52 15.86 20.70
N PRO A 33 -8.32 16.93 21.50
CA PRO A 33 -7.03 17.28 22.09
C PRO A 33 -6.65 16.49 23.35
N ALA A 34 -5.33 16.27 23.51
CA ALA A 34 -4.63 15.43 24.49
C ALA A 34 -4.87 13.91 24.31
N GLY A 35 -4.22 13.32 23.30
CA GLY A 35 -4.38 11.92 22.91
C GLY A 35 -4.62 11.69 21.41
N THR A 36 -4.40 12.71 20.57
CA THR A 36 -4.62 12.67 19.13
C THR A 36 -3.68 11.68 18.44
N SER A 37 -4.15 10.48 18.12
CA SER A 37 -3.45 9.55 17.23
C SER A 37 -3.59 10.03 15.79
N TYR A 38 -2.46 10.38 15.16
CA TYR A 38 -2.44 10.75 13.74
C TYR A 38 -2.31 9.47 12.92
N GLN A 39 -3.31 9.17 12.10
CA GLN A 39 -3.21 8.08 11.12
C GLN A 39 -2.90 8.67 9.75
N LEU A 40 -1.83 8.17 9.14
CA LEU A 40 -1.43 8.55 7.81
C LEU A 40 -2.02 7.57 6.81
N SER A 41 -2.78 8.07 5.83
CA SER A 41 -3.40 7.21 4.82
C SER A 41 -2.40 6.84 3.74
N ALA A 42 -2.48 5.58 3.30
CA ALA A 42 -1.61 5.03 2.27
C ALA A 42 -1.75 5.77 0.93
N ASP A 43 -2.97 6.15 0.56
CA ASP A 43 -3.23 6.88 -0.69
C ASP A 43 -2.67 8.31 -0.65
N LEU A 44 -2.76 8.98 0.52
CA LEU A 44 -2.20 10.32 0.68
C LEU A 44 -0.67 10.27 0.63
N LEU A 45 -0.04 9.26 1.22
CA LEU A 45 1.40 9.05 1.11
C LEU A 45 1.85 8.90 -0.34
N ALA A 46 1.20 8.00 -1.09
CA ALA A 46 1.53 7.82 -2.51
C ALA A 46 1.36 9.12 -3.30
N THR A 47 0.27 9.86 -3.06
CA THR A 47 0.03 11.15 -3.71
C THR A 47 1.09 12.20 -3.34
N ARG A 48 1.44 12.33 -2.06
CA ARG A 48 2.36 13.36 -1.56
C ARG A 48 3.80 13.11 -1.92
N THR A 49 4.19 11.84 -1.99
CA THR A 49 5.54 11.42 -2.40
C THR A 49 5.67 11.29 -3.91
N THR A 50 4.57 11.36 -4.66
CA THR A 50 4.51 10.95 -6.06
C THR A 50 5.01 9.50 -6.25
N GLY A 51 4.92 8.70 -5.19
CA GLY A 51 5.35 7.30 -5.16
C GLY A 51 4.25 6.36 -5.66
N GLN A 52 4.63 5.10 -5.90
CA GLN A 52 3.72 4.04 -6.33
C GLN A 52 3.89 2.81 -5.44
N TRP A 53 2.78 2.22 -5.00
CA TRP A 53 2.80 0.95 -4.29
C TRP A 53 3.23 -0.16 -5.25
N HIS A 54 4.25 -0.95 -4.87
CA HIS A 54 4.85 -1.96 -5.75
C HIS A 54 3.81 -2.97 -6.27
N ASP A 55 2.95 -3.48 -5.39
CA ASP A 55 1.87 -4.43 -5.71
C ASP A 55 0.50 -3.74 -5.90
N GLY A 56 0.53 -2.43 -6.18
CA GLY A 56 -0.66 -1.63 -6.47
C GLY A 56 -1.52 -1.24 -5.26
N THR A 57 -1.32 -1.86 -4.09
CA THR A 57 -2.12 -1.57 -2.89
C THR A 57 -1.22 -1.27 -1.70
N GLY A 58 -1.54 -0.21 -0.97
CA GLY A 58 -0.91 0.10 0.32
C GLY A 58 -1.42 -0.76 1.47
N PRO A 59 -0.94 -0.54 2.70
CA PRO A 59 -1.40 -1.28 3.86
C PRO A 59 -2.90 -1.10 4.10
N ALA A 60 -3.60 -2.18 4.44
CA ALA A 60 -5.00 -2.15 4.86
C ALA A 60 -5.22 -1.48 6.23
N THR A 61 -4.16 -1.45 7.04
CA THR A 61 -4.13 -0.82 8.37
C THR A 61 -3.50 0.55 8.25
N GLY A 62 -3.99 1.53 9.01
CA GLY A 62 -3.40 2.87 9.01
C GLY A 62 -2.01 2.93 9.63
N ILE A 63 -1.20 3.84 9.12
CA ILE A 63 0.17 4.10 9.59
C ILE A 63 0.09 5.07 10.77
N THR A 64 0.68 4.71 11.91
CA THR A 64 0.62 5.48 13.17
C THR A 64 1.97 6.02 13.60
N SER A 65 3.07 5.50 13.06
CA SER A 65 4.43 5.95 13.35
C SER A 65 5.33 5.82 12.12
N ILE A 66 6.45 6.54 12.11
CA ILE A 66 7.46 6.49 11.05
C ILE A 66 8.80 6.19 11.70
N GLU A 67 9.49 5.16 11.22
CA GLU A 67 10.75 4.70 11.80
C GLU A 67 11.79 4.47 10.70
N ILE A 68 13.02 4.93 10.96
CA ILE A 68 14.18 4.69 10.08
C ILE A 68 15.08 3.56 10.61
N ASP A 69 14.87 3.14 11.86
CA ASP A 69 15.58 2.02 12.50
C ASP A 69 14.61 0.84 12.60
N SER A 70 14.89 -0.23 11.84
CA SER A 70 14.03 -1.42 11.81
C SER A 70 13.83 -2.03 13.19
N ARG A 71 14.78 -1.84 14.13
CA ARG A 71 14.72 -2.34 15.51
C ARG A 71 13.72 -1.59 16.37
N LYS A 72 13.30 -0.38 15.97
CA LYS A 72 12.32 0.45 16.66
C LYS A 72 10.92 0.34 16.06
N CYS A 73 10.78 -0.28 14.89
CA CYS A 73 9.48 -0.53 14.29
C CYS A 73 8.57 -1.26 15.27
N CYS A 74 7.31 -0.88 15.27
CA CYS A 74 6.25 -1.48 16.07
C CYS A 74 4.98 -1.59 15.22
N ALA A 75 3.91 -2.14 15.80
CA ALA A 75 2.63 -2.24 15.12
C ALA A 75 2.15 -0.87 14.60
N GLY A 76 1.99 -0.77 13.27
CA GLY A 76 1.55 0.47 12.60
C GLY A 76 2.69 1.36 12.10
N SER A 77 3.94 0.94 12.23
CA SER A 77 5.08 1.70 11.69
C SER A 77 5.14 1.68 10.17
N LEU A 78 5.49 2.83 9.59
CA LEU A 78 6.05 2.95 8.25
C LEU A 78 7.57 2.96 8.39
N PHE A 79 8.24 1.97 7.80
CA PHE A 79 9.70 1.91 7.78
C PHE A 79 10.28 2.71 6.61
N ILE A 80 11.29 3.55 6.82
CA ILE A 80 11.96 4.29 5.75
C ILE A 80 13.31 3.65 5.43
N ALA A 81 13.43 3.04 4.26
CA ALA A 81 14.66 2.40 3.79
C ALA A 81 15.62 3.44 3.22
N LEU A 82 16.33 4.14 4.10
CA LEU A 82 17.35 5.11 3.69
C LEU A 82 18.62 4.40 3.16
N PRO A 83 19.17 4.82 2.01
CA PRO A 83 20.49 4.38 1.59
C PRO A 83 21.54 5.00 2.51
N GLY A 84 22.34 4.16 3.17
CA GLY A 84 23.42 4.61 4.06
C GLY A 84 24.80 4.29 3.51
N ALA A 85 25.81 5.04 3.95
CA ALA A 85 27.21 4.77 3.62
C ALA A 85 27.74 3.47 4.25
N THR A 86 27.17 3.07 5.40
CA THR A 86 27.60 1.89 6.17
C THR A 86 26.65 0.71 6.04
N ALA A 87 25.36 0.96 5.80
CA ALA A 87 24.34 -0.07 5.67
C ALA A 87 23.20 0.43 4.77
N ASP A 88 22.64 -0.45 3.95
CA ASP A 88 21.51 -0.13 3.09
C ASP A 88 20.19 -0.45 3.82
N GLY A 89 19.34 0.57 4.04
CA GLY A 89 18.03 0.43 4.67
C GLY A 89 17.16 -0.66 4.05
N HIS A 90 17.32 -0.92 2.74
CA HIS A 90 16.56 -1.92 2.01
C HIS A 90 16.78 -3.35 2.55
N GLU A 91 17.97 -3.64 3.08
CA GLU A 91 18.30 -4.95 3.67
C GLU A 91 17.48 -5.23 4.94
N PHE A 92 16.91 -4.19 5.55
CA PHE A 92 16.19 -4.29 6.82
C PHE A 92 14.66 -4.28 6.68
N ILE A 93 14.11 -4.23 5.46
CA ILE A 93 12.65 -4.26 5.24
C ILE A 93 12.03 -5.50 5.89
N GLY A 94 12.65 -6.66 5.72
CA GLY A 94 12.17 -7.90 6.33
C GLY A 94 12.23 -7.88 7.86
N ALA A 95 13.20 -7.19 8.46
CA ALA A 95 13.29 -7.01 9.91
C ALA A 95 12.20 -6.06 10.42
N ALA A 96 11.96 -4.95 9.71
CA ALA A 96 10.90 -4.01 10.03
C ALA A 96 9.51 -4.68 9.99
N ALA A 97 9.25 -5.49 8.97
CA ALA A 97 8.02 -6.27 8.84
C ALA A 97 7.81 -7.19 10.06
N ARG A 98 8.84 -7.93 10.48
CA ARG A 98 8.78 -8.80 11.67
C ARG A 98 8.51 -8.03 12.96
N ASN A 99 8.94 -6.78 13.03
CA ASN A 99 8.74 -5.91 14.19
C ASN A 99 7.38 -5.17 14.16
N GLY A 100 6.55 -5.41 13.14
CA GLY A 100 5.18 -4.89 13.07
C GLY A 100 4.99 -3.68 12.16
N ALA A 101 6.00 -3.31 11.37
CA ALA A 101 5.81 -2.35 10.31
C ALA A 101 4.69 -2.83 9.38
N VAL A 102 3.82 -1.91 8.98
CA VAL A 102 2.69 -2.18 8.07
C VAL A 102 3.04 -1.85 6.62
N ALA A 103 4.06 -1.01 6.41
CA ALA A 103 4.58 -0.66 5.09
C ALA A 103 6.05 -0.22 5.17
N ALA A 104 6.71 -0.16 4.02
CA ALA A 104 8.02 0.47 3.86
C ALA A 104 8.01 1.53 2.74
N LEU A 105 8.71 2.64 2.94
CA LEU A 105 9.09 3.61 1.91
C LEU A 105 10.47 3.25 1.38
N VAL A 106 10.57 3.00 0.08
CA VAL A 106 11.78 2.43 -0.55
C VAL A 106 12.08 3.14 -1.87
N THR A 107 13.34 3.12 -2.31
CA THR A 107 13.70 3.49 -3.69
C THR A 107 13.73 2.28 -4.62
N LYS A 108 13.95 1.08 -4.06
CA LYS A 108 13.93 -0.19 -4.78
C LYS A 108 13.08 -1.20 -4.04
N PRO A 109 12.00 -1.73 -4.65
CA PRO A 109 11.20 -2.76 -4.01
C PRO A 109 11.92 -4.11 -3.98
N ASP A 110 11.62 -4.90 -2.95
CA ASP A 110 11.97 -6.32 -2.85
C ASP A 110 10.71 -7.17 -2.98
N ALA A 111 10.57 -7.83 -4.14
CA ALA A 111 9.43 -8.69 -4.46
C ALA A 111 9.34 -9.95 -3.58
N ASN A 112 10.40 -10.30 -2.84
CA ASN A 112 10.38 -11.45 -1.93
C ASN A 112 9.76 -11.11 -0.57
N ILE A 113 9.46 -9.83 -0.32
CA ILE A 113 8.93 -9.36 0.95
C ILE A 113 7.48 -8.91 0.75
N ALA A 114 6.55 -9.63 1.38
CA ALA A 114 5.11 -9.37 1.30
C ALA A 114 4.65 -8.07 2.01
N LEU A 115 5.59 -7.30 2.58
CA LEU A 115 5.29 -6.01 3.19
C LEU A 115 4.96 -5.00 2.07
N PRO A 116 3.84 -4.27 2.14
CA PRO A 116 3.55 -3.19 1.20
C PRO A 116 4.70 -2.20 1.10
N GLN A 117 5.17 -1.97 -0.12
CA GLN A 117 6.32 -1.10 -0.39
C GLN A 117 5.89 0.08 -1.26
N LEU A 118 6.00 1.28 -0.71
CA LEU A 118 5.80 2.53 -1.44
C LEU A 118 7.13 2.92 -2.09
N VAL A 119 7.18 2.78 -3.40
CA VAL A 119 8.36 3.08 -4.21
C VAL A 119 8.36 4.56 -4.54
N VAL A 120 9.43 5.25 -4.20
CA VAL A 120 9.66 6.67 -4.52
C VAL A 120 10.98 6.84 -5.26
N THR A 121 11.13 7.95 -5.97
CA THR A 121 12.36 8.25 -6.72
C THR A 121 13.55 8.52 -5.81
N ASP A 122 13.30 9.14 -4.66
CA ASP A 122 14.31 9.49 -3.67
C ASP A 122 13.72 9.50 -2.26
N VAL A 123 14.52 9.13 -1.26
CA VAL A 123 14.13 9.04 0.16
C VAL A 123 15.00 9.94 1.07
N ALA A 124 15.88 10.77 0.50
CA ALA A 124 16.85 11.60 1.23
C ALA A 124 16.35 13.01 1.53
#